data_AF-A0A4Q5SB04-F1
#
_entry.id   AF-A0A4Q5SB04-F1
#
_cell.length_a   1.000
_cell.length_b   1.000
_cell.length_c   1.000
_cell.angle_alpha   90.00
_cell.angle_beta   90.00
_cell.angle_gamma   90.00
#
_symmetry.space_group_name_H-M   'P 1'
#
loop_
_entity.id
_entity.type
_entity.pdbx_description
1 polymer ?
#
loop_
_entity_poly.entity_id
_entity_poly.type
_entity_poly.pdbx_seq_one_letter_code
_entity_poly.pdbx_strand_id
1 'polypeptide(L)'
;MQPAIYRFAGFELDTAERQLRRDGAEVPLNARYLDALILLVRERGQLVTKDRFMDAVWRGIPVTDEALTQCIRTLRRTLGDEAGDPRFIATVPKFGYRFVGAVEGEGAEPPLPPTPAVLDAALVQSPIWRVGAIGTAGAVAAGVIGGLTYGVLGATLAVPAQSGALSFVLVLACITIAVAAIGGGAVAFGVAAAVQRRGARSPLTIAGGAFAGLIIGAVAKLLGIDAFALLLGRAPEGITGAP
;
A
#
# COMPACT_ATOMS: atom_id res chain seq x y z
N MET A 1 29.98 -7.59 21.89
CA MET A 1 29.88 -9.06 22.10
C MET A 1 28.50 -9.49 21.66
N GLN A 2 28.37 -10.45 20.75
CA GLN A 2 27.05 -10.96 20.35
C GLN A 2 26.52 -11.90 21.44
N PRO A 3 25.22 -11.88 21.75
CA PRO A 3 24.66 -12.77 22.78
C PRO A 3 24.82 -14.22 22.31
N ALA A 4 25.37 -15.06 23.20
CA ALA A 4 25.55 -16.48 22.93
C ALA A 4 24.20 -17.21 22.87
N ILE A 5 23.19 -16.73 23.60
CA ILE A 5 21.89 -17.36 23.78
C ILE A 5 20.77 -16.40 23.36
N TYR A 6 19.86 -16.87 22.52
CA TYR A 6 18.63 -16.16 22.13
C TYR A 6 17.42 -16.91 22.68
N ARG A 7 16.48 -16.19 23.31
CA ARG A 7 15.25 -16.79 23.85
C ARG A 7 14.03 -16.30 23.09
N PHE A 8 13.09 -17.18 22.74
CA PHE A 8 11.84 -16.77 22.10
C PHE A 8 10.74 -17.79 22.36
N ALA A 9 9.61 -17.35 22.93
CA ALA A 9 8.41 -18.17 23.17
C ALA A 9 8.69 -19.59 23.71
N GLY A 10 9.51 -19.69 24.76
CA GLY A 10 9.89 -20.96 25.41
C GLY A 10 11.05 -21.71 24.75
N PHE A 11 11.56 -21.23 23.62
CA PHE A 11 12.77 -21.75 23.00
C PHE A 11 14.02 -21.02 23.47
N GLU A 12 15.10 -21.76 23.69
CA GLU A 12 16.44 -21.24 23.92
C GLU A 12 17.36 -21.74 22.80
N LEU A 13 17.90 -20.80 22.02
CA LEU A 13 18.85 -21.07 20.95
C LEU A 13 20.24 -20.65 21.41
N ASP A 14 21.08 -21.64 21.70
CA ASP A 14 22.49 -21.43 22.02
C ASP A 14 23.32 -21.48 20.73
N THR A 15 23.90 -20.34 20.36
CA THR A 15 24.73 -20.19 19.16
C THR A 15 26.18 -20.61 19.37
N ALA A 16 26.65 -20.69 20.62
CA ALA A 16 27.99 -21.15 20.96
C ALA A 16 28.03 -22.69 20.98
N GLU A 17 27.08 -23.29 21.69
CA GLU A 17 26.96 -24.75 21.83
C GLU A 17 26.17 -25.40 20.66
N ARG A 18 25.62 -24.58 19.76
CA ARG A 18 24.82 -25.02 18.60
C ARG A 18 23.66 -25.94 19.01
N GLN A 19 22.89 -25.54 20.01
CA GLN A 19 21.77 -26.31 20.55
C GLN A 19 20.47 -25.50 20.53
N LEU A 20 19.37 -26.16 20.22
CA LEU A 20 18.02 -25.62 20.39
C LEU A 20 17.36 -26.38 21.54
N ARG A 21 16.87 -25.66 22.54
CA ARG A 21 16.08 -26.21 23.64
C ARG A 21 14.68 -25.62 23.62
N ARG A 22 13.71 -26.39 24.08
CA ARG A 22 12.34 -25.93 24.32
C ARG A 22 11.96 -26.35 25.73
N ASP A 23 11.60 -25.38 26.56
CA ASP A 23 11.22 -25.61 27.95
C ASP A 23 12.28 -26.44 28.72
N GLY A 24 13.57 -26.23 28.41
CA GLY A 24 14.72 -26.93 28.99
C GLY A 24 15.07 -28.29 28.36
N ALA A 25 14.24 -28.85 27.48
CA ALA A 25 14.53 -30.09 26.76
C ALA A 25 15.21 -29.82 25.42
N GLU A 26 16.23 -30.61 25.06
CA GLU A 26 16.90 -30.49 23.76
C GLU A 26 15.97 -30.91 22.62
N VAL A 27 15.90 -30.06 21.60
CA VAL A 27 15.13 -30.29 20.39
C VAL A 27 16.11 -30.64 19.27
N PRO A 28 16.19 -31.92 18.86
CA PRO A 28 17.16 -32.35 17.86
C PRO A 28 16.84 -31.68 16.53
N LEU A 29 17.83 -30.96 16.00
CA LEU A 29 17.72 -30.24 14.73
C LEU A 29 18.97 -30.52 13.90
N ASN A 30 18.80 -30.71 12.59
CA ASN A 30 19.94 -30.87 11.69
C ASN A 30 20.86 -29.64 11.79
N ALA A 31 22.17 -29.85 11.82
CA ALA A 31 23.17 -28.78 11.90
C ALA A 31 22.93 -27.65 10.89
N ARG A 32 22.53 -27.97 9.65
CA ARG A 32 22.22 -26.97 8.61
C ARG A 32 20.94 -26.20 8.92
N TYR A 33 19.93 -26.87 9.46
CA TYR A 33 18.65 -26.22 9.80
C TYR A 33 18.84 -25.32 11.01
N LEU A 34 19.72 -25.71 11.94
CA LEU A 34 20.16 -24.87 13.03
C LEU A 34 20.89 -23.62 12.51
N ASP A 35 21.83 -23.78 11.56
CA ASP A 35 22.51 -22.64 10.94
C ASP A 35 21.51 -21.67 10.27
N ALA A 36 20.48 -22.21 9.60
CA ALA A 36 19.40 -21.42 9.02
C ALA A 36 18.57 -20.66 10.09
N LEU A 37 18.26 -21.31 11.21
CA LEU A 37 17.55 -20.68 12.32
C LEU A 37 18.40 -19.59 12.99
N ILE A 38 19.69 -19.85 13.21
CA ILE A 38 20.64 -18.88 13.77
C ILE A 38 20.72 -17.64 12.87
N LEU A 39 20.80 -17.82 11.55
CA LEU A 39 20.79 -16.71 10.59
C LEU A 39 19.52 -15.87 10.71
N LEU A 40 18.35 -16.52 10.74
CA LEU A 40 17.05 -15.86 10.88
C LEU A 40 16.92 -15.07 12.18
N VAL A 41 17.36 -15.64 13.31
CA VAL A 41 17.27 -15.01 14.63
C VAL A 41 18.29 -13.88 14.76
N ARG A 42 19.48 -14.01 14.16
CA ARG A 42 20.47 -12.93 14.09
C ARG A 42 19.98 -11.74 13.27
N GLU A 43 19.39 -12.00 12.11
CA GLU A 43 18.79 -10.99 11.24
C GLU A 43 17.30 -10.77 11.55
N ARG A 44 16.90 -10.87 12.83
CA ARG A 44 15.50 -10.75 13.25
C ARG A 44 14.86 -9.47 12.72
N GLY A 45 13.63 -9.59 12.20
CA GLY A 45 12.90 -8.49 11.58
C GLY A 45 13.37 -8.09 10.17
N GLN A 46 14.55 -8.53 9.73
CA GLN A 46 15.08 -8.24 8.40
C GLN A 46 14.71 -9.33 7.38
N LEU A 47 14.67 -8.93 6.10
CA LEU A 47 14.42 -9.86 5.00
C LEU A 47 15.72 -10.62 4.69
N VAL A 48 15.71 -11.93 4.91
CA VAL A 48 16.78 -12.82 4.46
C VAL A 48 16.39 -13.36 3.09
N THR A 49 17.14 -12.97 2.07
CA THR A 49 16.89 -13.41 0.69
C THR A 49 17.27 -14.88 0.49
N LYS A 50 16.70 -15.52 -0.54
CA LYS A 50 17.07 -16.90 -0.89
C LYS A 50 18.58 -17.04 -1.12
N ASP A 51 19.19 -16.14 -1.89
CA ASP A 51 20.62 -16.16 -2.17
C ASP A 51 21.45 -16.06 -0.88
N ARG A 52 21.04 -15.17 0.05
CA ARG A 52 21.70 -15.03 1.35
C ARG A 52 21.62 -16.31 2.18
N PHE A 53 20.48 -17.01 2.15
CA PHE A 53 20.34 -18.32 2.78
C PHE A 53 21.29 -19.35 2.14
N MET A 54 21.33 -19.42 0.81
CA MET A 54 22.21 -20.35 0.10
C MET A 54 23.67 -20.10 0.47
N ASP A 55 24.10 -18.84 0.46
CA ASP A 55 25.48 -18.47 0.79
C ASP A 55 25.83 -18.77 2.25
N ALA A 56 24.99 -18.36 3.20
CA ALA A 56 25.29 -18.46 4.63
C ALA A 56 25.17 -19.89 5.17
N VAL A 57 24.18 -20.65 4.72
CA VAL A 57 23.88 -22.00 5.25
C VAL A 57 24.55 -23.10 4.42
N TRP A 58 24.60 -22.94 3.09
CA TRP A 58 25.18 -23.93 2.19
C TRP A 58 26.59 -23.60 1.69
N ARG A 59 27.16 -22.45 2.05
CA ARG A 59 28.58 -22.09 1.83
C ARG A 59 29.07 -22.37 0.40
N GLY A 60 28.25 -22.03 -0.60
CA GLY A 60 28.57 -22.22 -2.02
C GLY A 60 28.30 -23.63 -2.57
N ILE A 61 27.67 -24.53 -1.81
CA ILE A 61 27.15 -25.79 -2.36
C ILE A 61 25.91 -25.48 -3.21
N PRO A 62 25.87 -25.85 -4.50
CA PRO A 62 24.70 -25.64 -5.33
C PRO A 62 23.56 -26.52 -4.81
N VAL A 63 22.54 -25.89 -4.25
CA VAL A 63 21.31 -26.54 -3.80
C VAL A 63 20.11 -25.87 -4.45
N THR A 64 19.02 -26.62 -4.59
CA THR A 64 17.79 -26.13 -5.19
C THR A 64 16.95 -25.38 -4.15
N ASP A 65 16.09 -24.48 -4.65
CA ASP A 65 15.05 -23.81 -3.86
C ASP A 65 14.18 -24.80 -3.04
N GLU A 66 14.05 -26.04 -3.50
CA GLU A 66 13.33 -27.10 -2.81
C GLU A 66 14.00 -27.45 -1.48
N ALA A 67 15.33 -27.52 -1.43
CA ALA A 67 16.07 -27.81 -0.20
C ALA A 67 15.88 -26.69 0.85
N LEU A 68 15.84 -25.43 0.41
CA LEU A 68 15.53 -24.29 1.27
C LEU A 68 14.07 -24.37 1.75
N THR A 69 13.14 -24.69 0.87
CA THR A 69 11.72 -24.83 1.21
C THR A 69 11.50 -25.96 2.24
N GLN A 70 12.18 -27.09 2.07
CA GLN A 70 12.15 -28.21 3.03
C GLN A 70 12.78 -27.85 4.38
N CYS A 71 13.89 -27.09 4.36
CA CYS A 71 14.51 -26.55 5.57
C CYS A 71 13.51 -25.69 6.36
N ILE A 72 12.90 -24.69 5.71
CA ILE A 72 11.92 -23.79 6.35
C ILE A 72 10.69 -24.57 6.84
N ARG A 73 10.20 -25.54 6.06
CA ARG A 73 9.07 -26.38 6.46
C ARG A 73 9.39 -27.23 7.69
N THR A 74 10.60 -27.75 7.79
CA THR A 74 11.04 -28.51 8.96
C THR A 74 11.19 -27.59 10.17
N LEU A 75 11.80 -26.42 10.01
CA LEU A 75 11.90 -25.42 11.07
C LEU A 75 10.53 -25.01 11.61
N ARG A 76 9.56 -24.74 10.72
CA ARG A 76 8.20 -24.42 11.13
C ARG A 76 7.57 -25.54 11.96
N ARG A 77 7.70 -26.80 11.53
CA ARG A 77 7.20 -27.95 12.31
C ARG A 77 7.86 -28.06 13.68
N THR A 78 9.18 -27.89 13.75
CA THR A 78 9.92 -27.96 15.02
C THR A 78 9.51 -26.83 15.98
N LEU A 79 9.25 -25.64 15.45
CA LEU A 79 8.82 -24.48 16.22
C LEU A 79 7.32 -24.47 16.53
N GLY A 80 6.52 -25.36 15.93
CA GLY A 80 5.06 -25.32 16.02
C GLY A 80 4.44 -24.11 15.30
N ASP A 81 5.09 -23.67 14.22
CA ASP A 81 4.71 -22.53 13.40
C ASP A 81 3.86 -22.96 12.19
N GLU A 82 2.88 -22.16 11.81
CA GLU A 82 1.98 -22.42 10.69
C GLU A 82 2.22 -21.41 9.55
N ALA A 83 2.20 -21.89 8.30
CA ALA A 83 2.48 -21.00 7.16
C ALA A 83 1.38 -19.95 6.90
N GLY A 84 0.13 -20.26 7.30
CA GLY A 84 -1.02 -19.36 7.15
C GLY A 84 -1.12 -18.29 8.24
N ASP A 85 -0.51 -18.53 9.40
CA ASP A 85 -0.44 -17.61 10.54
C ASP A 85 0.97 -17.68 11.17
N PRO A 86 1.98 -17.08 10.52
CA PRO A 86 3.38 -17.26 10.90
C PRO A 86 3.71 -16.51 12.19
N ARG A 87 3.91 -17.25 13.28
CA ARG A 87 4.35 -16.77 14.59
C ARG A 87 5.86 -16.54 14.65
N PHE A 88 6.64 -17.29 13.89
CA PHE A 88 8.10 -17.20 13.91
C PHE A 88 8.70 -16.86 12.55
N ILE A 89 8.33 -17.58 11.50
CA ILE A 89 8.95 -17.44 10.17
C ILE A 89 7.91 -17.02 9.14
N ALA A 90 7.92 -15.73 8.78
CA ALA A 90 7.06 -15.18 7.72
C ALA A 90 7.68 -15.38 6.33
N THR A 91 6.88 -15.85 5.37
CA THR A 91 7.28 -15.92 3.97
C THR A 91 7.05 -14.56 3.30
N VAL A 92 8.09 -14.01 2.65
CA VAL A 92 7.99 -12.84 1.79
C VAL A 92 8.00 -13.32 0.34
N PRO A 93 6.83 -13.35 -0.36
CA PRO A 93 6.72 -13.93 -1.68
C PRO A 93 7.75 -13.34 -2.65
N LYS A 94 8.40 -14.20 -3.45
CA LYS A 94 9.45 -13.86 -4.43
C LYS A 94 10.80 -13.39 -3.87
N PHE A 95 10.91 -13.08 -2.58
CA PHE A 95 12.14 -12.54 -2.01
C PHE A 95 12.83 -13.50 -1.03
N GLY A 96 12.10 -14.12 -0.11
CA GLY A 96 12.70 -14.98 0.90
C GLY A 96 11.87 -15.09 2.17
N TYR A 97 12.55 -15.06 3.31
CA TYR A 97 11.95 -15.31 4.62
C TYR A 97 12.37 -14.25 5.64
N ARG A 98 11.55 -14.08 6.67
CA ARG A 98 11.78 -13.12 7.75
C ARG A 98 11.43 -13.75 9.08
N PHE A 99 12.28 -13.56 10.08
CA PHE A 99 11.94 -13.92 11.45
C PHE A 99 11.11 -12.79 12.08
N VAL A 100 9.90 -13.12 12.52
CA VAL A 100 8.93 -12.20 13.11
C VAL A 100 8.67 -12.47 14.60
N GLY A 101 9.28 -13.52 15.16
CA GLY A 101 9.16 -13.85 16.58
C GLY A 101 9.83 -12.79 17.47
N ALA A 102 9.24 -12.53 18.63
CA ALA A 102 9.86 -11.72 19.67
C ALA A 102 11.01 -12.50 20.32
N VAL A 103 12.20 -11.92 20.33
CA VAL A 103 13.41 -12.51 20.93
C VAL A 103 13.78 -11.74 22.19
N GLU A 104 13.81 -12.42 23.31
CA GLU A 104 14.23 -11.92 24.62
C GLU A 104 15.75 -12.07 24.76
N GLY A 105 16.44 -10.94 24.99
CA GLY A 105 17.89 -10.88 25.15
C GLY A 105 18.44 -9.48 24.90
N GLU A 106 19.28 -9.00 25.82
CA GLU A 106 19.89 -7.66 25.83
C GLU A 106 20.51 -7.29 24.47
N GLY A 107 20.14 -6.10 23.99
CA GLY A 107 20.33 -5.66 22.60
C GLY A 107 19.02 -5.56 21.82
N ALA A 108 17.87 -5.63 22.49
CA ALA A 108 16.60 -5.18 21.97
C ALA A 108 16.63 -3.64 21.78
N GLU A 109 17.31 -3.18 20.73
CA GLU A 109 16.76 -2.03 20.04
C GLU A 109 15.37 -2.46 19.54
N PRO A 110 14.30 -1.77 19.95
CA PRO A 110 12.96 -2.08 19.50
C PRO A 110 12.99 -2.22 17.97
N PRO A 111 12.29 -3.20 17.37
CA PRO A 111 12.21 -3.26 15.93
C PRO A 111 11.71 -1.89 15.47
N LEU A 112 12.56 -1.14 14.76
CA LEU A 112 12.15 0.09 14.13
C LEU A 112 10.91 -0.28 13.32
N PRO A 113 9.74 0.33 13.61
CA PRO A 113 8.53 -0.02 12.91
C PRO A 113 8.81 0.12 11.41
N PRO A 114 8.35 -0.83 10.56
CA PRO A 114 8.46 -0.68 9.12
C PRO A 114 7.75 0.62 8.74
N THR A 115 8.52 1.68 8.52
CA THR A 115 8.04 2.95 7.96
C THR A 115 7.90 2.67 6.47
N PRO A 116 6.71 2.19 6.05
CA PRO A 116 5.57 3.06 5.72
C PRO A 116 4.21 2.60 6.30
N ALA A 117 4.16 1.59 7.17
CA ALA A 117 2.90 0.97 7.61
C ALA A 117 2.09 1.82 8.60
N VAL A 118 2.70 2.81 9.25
CA VAL A 118 2.03 3.65 10.27
C VAL A 118 0.97 4.55 9.62
N LEU A 119 1.20 5.01 8.39
CA LEU A 119 0.21 5.80 7.64
C LEU A 119 -0.96 4.91 7.18
N ASP A 120 -0.67 3.71 6.69
CA ASP A 120 -1.68 2.74 6.24
C ASP A 120 -2.56 2.24 7.41
N ALA A 121 -1.96 1.96 8.57
CA ALA A 121 -2.69 1.50 9.75
C ALA A 121 -3.61 2.59 10.32
N ALA A 122 -3.15 3.84 10.34
CA ALA A 122 -3.95 4.98 10.80
C ALA A 122 -5.17 5.24 9.89
N LEU A 123 -5.03 5.07 8.57
CA LEU A 123 -6.14 5.19 7.64
C LEU A 123 -7.18 4.06 7.82
N VAL A 124 -6.73 2.83 8.06
CA VAL A 124 -7.61 1.66 8.27
C VAL A 124 -8.43 1.76 9.57
N GLN A 125 -7.92 2.41 10.61
CA GLN A 125 -8.64 2.59 11.89
C GLN A 125 -9.51 3.85 11.94
N SER A 126 -9.38 4.75 10.97
CA SER A 126 -10.15 6.00 10.96
C SER A 126 -11.58 5.77 10.43
N PRO A 127 -12.60 6.42 11.02
CA PRO A 127 -13.98 6.27 10.55
C PRO A 127 -14.11 6.79 9.12
N ILE A 128 -14.79 6.04 8.24
CA ILE A 128 -14.92 6.28 6.79
C ILE A 128 -15.28 7.74 6.44
N TRP A 129 -16.10 8.39 7.27
CA TRP A 129 -16.48 9.79 7.06
C TRP A 129 -15.31 10.78 7.17
N ARG A 130 -14.28 10.52 8.00
CA ARG A 130 -13.08 11.37 8.11
C ARG A 130 -12.19 11.27 6.87
N VAL A 131 -12.01 10.07 6.34
CA VAL A 131 -11.22 9.84 5.10
C VAL A 131 -11.95 10.44 3.90
N GLY A 132 -13.27 10.25 3.83
CA GLY A 132 -14.12 10.89 2.84
C GLY A 132 -14.05 12.42 2.90
N ALA A 133 -14.14 13.01 4.11
CA ALA A 133 -14.11 14.46 4.31
C ALA A 133 -12.77 15.10 3.87
N ILE A 134 -11.63 14.48 4.19
CA ILE A 134 -10.31 14.98 3.78
C ILE A 134 -10.18 14.94 2.25
N GLY A 135 -10.60 13.83 1.62
CA GLY A 135 -10.59 13.71 0.17
C GLY A 135 -11.52 14.72 -0.53
N THR A 136 -12.72 14.95 0.01
CA THR A 136 -13.64 15.99 -0.53
C THR A 136 -13.06 17.39 -0.41
N ALA A 137 -12.40 17.72 0.70
CA ALA A 137 -11.80 19.03 0.91
C ALA A 137 -10.69 19.32 -0.11
N GLY A 138 -9.83 18.32 -0.38
CA GLY A 138 -8.79 18.43 -1.41
C GLY A 138 -9.35 18.62 -2.81
N ALA A 139 -10.44 17.91 -3.15
CA ALA A 139 -11.08 18.04 -4.46
C ALA A 139 -11.77 19.40 -4.65
N VAL A 140 -12.43 19.93 -3.62
CA VAL A 140 -13.00 21.29 -3.64
C VAL A 140 -11.92 22.34 -3.85
N ALA A 141 -10.79 22.25 -3.14
CA ALA A 141 -9.68 23.19 -3.30
C ALA A 141 -9.10 23.16 -4.74
N ALA A 142 -8.91 21.97 -5.31
CA ALA A 142 -8.48 21.83 -6.70
C ALA A 142 -9.51 22.41 -7.69
N GLY A 143 -10.81 22.19 -7.45
CA GLY A 143 -11.90 22.74 -8.27
C GLY A 143 -11.99 24.27 -8.22
N VAL A 144 -11.69 24.88 -7.07
CA VAL A 144 -11.62 26.35 -6.93
C VAL A 144 -10.46 26.91 -7.75
N ILE A 145 -9.28 26.30 -7.67
CA ILE A 145 -8.09 26.73 -8.41
C ILE A 145 -8.35 26.60 -9.92
N GLY A 146 -8.86 25.45 -10.36
CA GLY A 146 -9.23 25.21 -11.76
C GLY A 146 -10.30 26.18 -12.28
N GLY A 147 -11.35 26.43 -11.50
CA GLY A 147 -12.42 27.36 -11.84
C GLY A 147 -11.97 28.81 -11.97
N LEU A 148 -11.12 29.27 -11.05
CA LEU A 148 -10.56 30.62 -11.10
C LEU A 148 -9.59 30.79 -12.27
N THR A 149 -8.71 29.82 -12.50
CA THR A 149 -7.74 29.87 -13.61
C THR A 149 -8.43 29.84 -14.98
N TYR A 150 -9.34 28.90 -15.22
CA TYR A 150 -10.10 28.85 -16.47
C TYR A 150 -11.10 30.00 -16.61
N GLY A 151 -11.71 30.45 -15.51
CA GLY A 151 -12.66 31.57 -15.52
C GLY A 151 -11.98 32.89 -15.91
N VAL A 152 -10.83 33.20 -15.32
CA VAL A 152 -10.06 34.40 -15.66
C VAL A 152 -9.55 34.33 -17.10
N LEU A 153 -9.03 33.17 -17.53
CA LEU A 153 -8.53 33.00 -18.89
C LEU A 153 -9.66 33.09 -19.94
N GLY A 154 -10.85 32.57 -19.63
CA GLY A 154 -12.03 32.71 -20.49
C GLY A 154 -12.57 34.15 -20.54
N ALA A 155 -12.57 34.85 -19.41
CA ALA A 155 -13.01 36.23 -19.35
C ALA A 155 -12.10 37.19 -20.14
N THR A 156 -10.79 36.92 -20.20
CA THR A 156 -9.84 37.76 -20.96
C THR A 156 -9.81 37.42 -22.45
N LEU A 157 -10.11 36.19 -22.83
CA LEU A 157 -10.02 35.74 -24.23
C LEU A 157 -11.34 35.73 -25.00
N ALA A 158 -12.50 35.61 -24.31
CA ALA A 158 -13.77 35.30 -24.98
C ALA A 158 -14.92 36.31 -24.77
N VAL A 159 -14.84 37.22 -23.80
CA VAL A 159 -15.97 38.10 -23.45
C VAL A 159 -15.74 39.54 -23.96
N PRO A 160 -16.50 40.05 -24.95
CA PRO A 160 -16.42 41.45 -25.36
C PRO A 160 -16.85 42.37 -24.20
N ALA A 161 -16.25 43.55 -24.11
CA ALA A 161 -16.22 44.46 -22.96
C ALA A 161 -17.57 45.00 -22.41
N GLN A 162 -18.72 44.49 -22.85
CA GLN A 162 -20.04 44.86 -22.32
C GLN A 162 -20.59 43.76 -21.39
N SER A 163 -20.40 44.02 -20.09
CA SER A 163 -21.29 43.60 -18.99
C SER A 163 -21.51 42.10 -18.83
N GLY A 164 -20.57 41.42 -18.15
CA GLY A 164 -20.83 40.06 -17.67
C GLY A 164 -19.63 39.24 -17.24
N ALA A 165 -18.39 39.74 -17.42
CA ALA A 165 -17.17 38.97 -17.14
C ALA A 165 -17.14 38.37 -15.73
N LEU A 166 -17.53 39.15 -14.70
CA LEU A 166 -17.60 38.64 -13.32
C LEU A 166 -18.64 37.54 -13.14
N SER A 167 -19.83 37.68 -13.75
CA SER A 167 -20.87 36.65 -13.73
C SER A 167 -20.40 35.38 -14.44
N PHE A 168 -19.67 35.53 -15.55
CA PHE A 168 -19.10 34.40 -16.29
C PHE A 168 -18.04 33.65 -15.49
N VAL A 169 -17.09 34.37 -14.86
CA VAL A 169 -16.09 33.77 -13.96
C VAL A 169 -16.77 33.08 -12.78
N LEU A 170 -17.78 33.72 -12.18
CA LEU A 170 -18.51 33.16 -11.03
C LEU A 170 -19.25 31.87 -11.41
N VAL A 171 -19.97 31.87 -12.53
CA VAL A 171 -20.70 30.68 -13.01
C VAL A 171 -19.73 29.55 -13.33
N LEU A 172 -18.64 29.83 -14.04
CA LEU A 172 -17.66 28.80 -14.39
C LEU A 172 -16.98 28.23 -13.13
N ALA A 173 -16.60 29.09 -12.19
CA ALA A 173 -16.04 28.64 -10.91
C ALA A 173 -17.05 27.80 -10.10
N CYS A 174 -18.32 28.18 -10.08
CA CYS A 174 -19.35 27.43 -9.36
C CYS A 174 -19.56 26.04 -9.98
N ILE A 175 -19.60 25.95 -11.31
CA ILE A 175 -19.74 24.68 -12.04
C ILE A 175 -18.51 23.78 -11.80
N THR A 176 -17.29 24.30 -11.88
CA THR A 176 -16.08 23.47 -11.66
C THR A 176 -15.96 23.00 -10.22
N ILE A 177 -16.34 23.83 -9.25
CA ILE A 177 -16.37 23.45 -7.84
C ILE A 177 -17.41 22.34 -7.61
N ALA A 178 -18.62 22.46 -8.17
CA ALA A 178 -19.66 21.45 -8.03
C ALA A 178 -19.24 20.10 -8.64
N VAL A 179 -18.68 20.12 -9.85
CA VAL A 179 -18.19 18.90 -10.53
C VAL A 179 -17.03 18.27 -9.76
N ALA A 180 -16.08 19.08 -9.29
CA ALA A 180 -14.93 18.60 -8.51
C ALA A 180 -15.35 18.02 -7.15
N ALA A 181 -16.33 18.64 -6.47
CA ALA A 181 -16.85 18.16 -5.20
C ALA A 181 -17.54 16.79 -5.35
N ILE A 182 -18.39 16.65 -6.36
CA ILE A 182 -19.13 15.40 -6.63
C ILE A 182 -18.17 14.30 -7.06
N GLY A 183 -17.28 14.58 -8.02
CA GLY A 183 -16.32 13.60 -8.53
C GLY A 183 -15.29 13.19 -7.49
N GLY A 184 -14.68 14.16 -6.81
CA GLY A 184 -13.69 13.92 -5.76
C GLY A 184 -14.26 13.23 -4.53
N GLY A 185 -15.49 13.59 -4.14
CA GLY A 185 -16.20 12.91 -3.05
C GLY A 185 -16.50 11.45 -3.37
N ALA A 186 -16.99 11.15 -4.57
CA ALA A 186 -17.26 9.78 -4.99
C ALA A 186 -15.98 8.92 -5.00
N VAL A 187 -14.86 9.45 -5.51
CA VAL A 187 -13.58 8.74 -5.54
C VAL A 187 -13.02 8.53 -4.13
N ALA A 188 -13.00 9.58 -3.30
CA ALA A 188 -12.48 9.50 -1.93
C ALA A 188 -13.28 8.50 -1.08
N PHE A 189 -14.61 8.51 -1.20
CA PHE A 189 -15.47 7.58 -0.47
C PHE A 189 -15.35 6.14 -0.99
N GLY A 190 -15.19 5.98 -2.31
CA GLY A 190 -14.93 4.68 -2.94
C GLY A 190 -13.61 4.06 -2.49
N VAL A 191 -12.53 4.84 -2.45
CA VAL A 191 -11.22 4.40 -1.95
C VAL A 191 -11.29 4.09 -0.45
N ALA A 192 -11.93 4.94 0.37
CA ALA A 192 -12.10 4.69 1.80
C ALA A 192 -12.89 3.40 2.08
N ALA A 193 -13.98 3.16 1.34
CA ALA A 193 -14.78 1.96 1.46
C ALA A 193 -14.02 0.69 1.01
N ALA A 194 -13.18 0.80 -0.02
CA ALA A 194 -12.34 -0.30 -0.49
C ALA A 194 -11.22 -0.65 0.51
N VAL A 195 -10.59 0.36 1.13
CA VAL A 195 -9.52 0.19 2.12
C VAL A 195 -10.05 -0.46 3.41
N GLN A 196 -11.26 -0.11 3.86
CA GLN A 196 -11.88 -0.68 5.06
C GLN A 196 -12.22 -2.17 4.90
N ARG A 197 -12.51 -2.64 3.68
CA ARG A 197 -12.88 -4.03 3.37
C ARG A 197 -11.64 -4.89 3.06
N ARG A 198 -10.62 -4.86 3.91
CA ARG A 198 -9.38 -5.67 3.77
C ARG A 198 -9.56 -7.19 3.95
N GLY A 199 -10.79 -7.69 4.09
CA GLY A 199 -11.11 -9.13 4.20
C GLY A 199 -11.64 -9.78 2.92
N ALA A 200 -12.03 -9.02 1.88
CA ALA A 200 -12.62 -9.58 0.66
C ALA A 200 -11.87 -9.07 -0.57
N ARG A 201 -10.83 -9.82 -0.98
CA ARG A 201 -10.20 -9.67 -2.31
C ARG A 201 -11.14 -10.19 -3.39
N SER A 202 -12.27 -9.52 -3.57
CA SER A 202 -13.19 -9.79 -4.67
C SER A 202 -12.85 -8.86 -5.84
N PRO A 203 -12.70 -9.37 -7.08
CA PRO A 203 -12.51 -8.53 -8.26
C PRO A 203 -13.66 -7.54 -8.52
N LEU A 204 -14.79 -7.65 -7.80
CA LEU A 204 -15.90 -6.71 -7.89
C LEU A 204 -15.62 -5.33 -7.26
N THR A 205 -14.77 -5.20 -6.23
CA THR A 205 -14.48 -3.88 -5.61
C THR A 205 -13.54 -3.04 -6.47
N ILE A 206 -12.45 -3.66 -6.93
CA ILE A 206 -12.01 -3.72 -8.34
C ILE A 206 -12.81 -2.87 -9.34
N ALA A 207 -13.80 -3.57 -9.90
CA ALA A 207 -14.71 -3.08 -10.92
C ALA A 207 -15.53 -1.87 -10.45
N GLY A 208 -15.94 -1.79 -9.18
CA GLY A 208 -16.75 -0.69 -8.65
C GLY A 208 -16.05 0.67 -8.72
N GLY A 209 -14.77 0.74 -8.34
CA GLY A 209 -13.97 1.97 -8.45
C GLY A 209 -13.74 2.39 -9.91
N ALA A 210 -13.48 1.42 -10.80
CA ALA A 210 -13.33 1.67 -12.23
C ALA A 210 -14.63 2.14 -12.89
N PHE A 211 -15.77 1.57 -12.50
CA PHE A 211 -17.08 1.95 -13.02
C PHE A 211 -17.48 3.36 -12.59
N ALA A 212 -17.19 3.74 -11.34
CA ALA A 212 -17.38 5.11 -10.87
C ALA A 212 -16.51 6.12 -11.64
N GLY A 213 -15.23 5.80 -11.86
CA GLY A 213 -14.34 6.63 -12.69
C GLY A 213 -14.82 6.77 -14.14
N LEU A 214 -15.37 5.70 -14.72
CA LEU A 214 -15.91 5.69 -16.08
C LEU A 214 -17.19 6.51 -16.20
N ILE A 215 -18.09 6.44 -15.21
CA ILE A 215 -19.30 7.28 -15.15
C ILE A 215 -18.90 8.75 -15.03
N ILE A 216 -17.95 9.09 -14.15
CA ILE A 216 -17.48 10.47 -13.98
C ILE A 216 -16.81 10.99 -15.26
N GLY A 217 -15.98 10.18 -15.91
CA GLY A 217 -15.38 10.53 -17.20
C GLY A 217 -16.41 10.72 -18.31
N ALA A 218 -17.46 9.89 -18.34
CA ALA A 218 -18.56 10.03 -19.30
C ALA A 218 -19.39 11.29 -19.05
N VAL A 219 -19.69 11.61 -17.78
CA VAL A 219 -20.43 12.83 -17.39
C VAL A 219 -19.61 14.09 -17.69
N ALA A 220 -18.31 14.08 -17.40
CA ALA A 220 -17.42 15.19 -17.75
C ALA A 220 -17.31 15.39 -19.27
N LYS A 221 -17.27 14.30 -20.05
CA LYS A 221 -17.26 14.35 -21.51
C LYS A 221 -18.58 14.87 -22.08
N LEU A 222 -19.73 14.44 -21.53
CA LEU A 222 -21.05 14.94 -21.92
C LEU A 222 -21.18 16.43 -21.62
N LEU A 223 -20.84 16.86 -20.40
CA LEU A 223 -20.94 18.26 -20.00
C LEU A 223 -19.91 19.14 -20.73
N GLY A 224 -18.70 18.66 -20.98
CA GLY A 224 -17.66 19.44 -21.66
C GLY A 224 -17.94 19.69 -23.14
N ILE A 225 -18.57 18.74 -23.84
CA ILE A 225 -18.81 18.85 -25.29
C ILE A 225 -20.20 19.46 -25.55
N ASP A 226 -21.26 18.96 -24.91
CA ASP A 226 -22.63 19.43 -25.19
C ASP A 226 -22.95 20.72 -24.44
N ALA A 227 -22.48 20.93 -23.21
CA ALA A 227 -22.74 22.19 -22.52
C ALA A 227 -21.95 23.34 -23.15
N PHE A 228 -20.76 23.08 -23.71
CA PHE A 228 -20.00 24.06 -24.47
C PHE A 228 -20.71 24.44 -25.79
N ALA A 229 -21.24 23.45 -26.51
CA ALA A 229 -22.06 23.68 -27.70
C ALA A 229 -23.36 24.46 -27.38
N LEU A 230 -24.00 24.17 -26.24
CA LEU A 230 -25.21 24.88 -25.78
C LEU A 230 -24.93 26.30 -25.27
N LEU A 231 -23.79 26.55 -24.62
CA LEU A 231 -23.42 27.88 -24.10
C LEU A 231 -22.89 28.84 -25.18
N LEU A 232 -22.19 28.32 -26.19
CA LEU A 232 -21.56 29.13 -27.25
C LEU A 232 -22.32 29.11 -28.57
N GLY A 233 -23.38 28.29 -28.67
CA GLY A 233 -24.23 28.19 -29.86
C GLY A 233 -23.53 27.65 -31.11
N ARG A 234 -22.29 27.16 -30.98
CA ARG A 234 -21.51 26.54 -32.06
C ARG A 234 -20.64 25.40 -31.50
N ALA A 235 -20.58 24.30 -32.24
CA ALA A 235 -19.64 23.22 -31.96
C ALA A 235 -18.18 23.67 -32.25
N PRO A 236 -17.17 23.14 -31.54
CA PRO A 236 -15.76 23.55 -31.67
C PRO A 236 -15.11 22.93 -32.92
N GLU A 237 -15.75 23.06 -34.07
CA GLU A 237 -15.32 22.43 -35.33
C GLU A 237 -14.34 23.31 -36.14
N GLY A 238 -13.92 24.47 -35.61
CA GLY A 238 -13.09 25.44 -36.34
C GLY A 238 -11.73 25.76 -35.74
N ILE A 239 -11.32 25.15 -34.61
CA ILE A 239 -10.13 25.58 -33.86
C ILE A 239 -8.85 24.84 -34.28
N THR A 240 -8.94 23.66 -34.91
CA THR A 240 -7.77 22.86 -35.30
C THR A 240 -7.32 23.01 -36.76
N GLY A 241 -7.93 23.89 -37.55
CA GLY A 241 -7.43 24.23 -38.89
C GLY A 241 -7.26 23.04 -39.84
N ALA A 242 -8.06 21.98 -39.69
CA ALA A 242 -8.16 20.94 -40.70
C ALA A 242 -9.23 21.37 -41.72
N PRO A 243 -8.95 21.29 -43.04
CA PRO A 243 -9.91 21.62 -44.08
C PRO A 243 -11.09 20.64 -44.14
#